data_AF-A0A0R2XIY0-F1
#
_entry.id   AF-A0A0R2XIY0-F1
#
_cell.length_a   1.000
_cell.length_b   1.000
_cell.length_c   1.000
_cell.angle_alpha   90.00
_cell.angle_beta   90.00
_cell.angle_gamma   90.00
#
_symmetry.space_group_name_H-M   'P 1'
#
loop_
_entity.id
_entity.type
_entity.pdbx_description
1 polymer ?
#
loop_
_entity_poly.entity_id
_entity_poly.type
_entity_poly.pdbx_seq_one_letter_code
_entity_poly.pdbx_strand_id
1 'polypeptide(L)'
;MKQIKALIYAALGIMMSISAVRQQNYLMAAGIVFFVVCAIGVTLNSIGRLQITWDEIGVTLLKKPKPPILLKWSDMQKLKVDHLGYHIQTRQTNFRISKDKMPKELLKKVRASIRENKGISI
;
A
#
# COMPACT_ATOMS: atom_id res chain seq x y z
N MET A 1 12.58 10.34 -0.21
CA MET A 1 11.76 11.08 -1.20
C MET A 1 10.46 11.66 -0.61
N LYS A 2 9.54 10.86 -0.03
CA LYS A 2 8.28 11.40 0.53
C LYS A 2 8.48 12.38 1.69
N GLN A 3 9.37 12.04 2.63
CA GLN A 3 9.72 12.91 3.75
C GLN A 3 10.37 14.22 3.30
N ILE A 4 11.21 14.17 2.26
CA ILE A 4 11.84 15.36 1.66
C ILE A 4 10.77 16.27 1.04
N LYS A 5 9.79 15.72 0.32
CA LYS A 5 8.67 16.50 -0.24
C LYS A 5 7.80 17.11 0.86
N ALA A 6 7.51 16.38 1.93
CA ALA A 6 6.78 16.89 3.09
C ALA A 6 7.54 18.05 3.78
N LEU A 7 8.86 17.95 3.91
CA LEU A 7 9.73 19.03 4.42
C LEU A 7 9.68 20.28 3.52
N ILE A 8 9.68 20.12 2.20
CA ILE A 8 9.55 21.24 1.26
C ILE A 8 8.20 21.95 1.45
N TYR A 9 7.09 21.20 1.58
CA TYR A 9 5.77 21.78 1.83
C TYR A 9 5.70 22.48 3.20
N ALA A 10 6.34 21.92 4.23
CA ALA A 10 6.43 22.54 5.55
C ALA A 10 7.21 23.87 5.49
N ALA A 11 8.38 23.88 4.85
CA ALA A 11 9.21 25.09 4.72
C ALA A 11 8.49 26.20 3.94
N LEU A 12 7.86 25.87 2.82
CA LEU A 12 7.08 26.82 2.01
C LEU A 12 5.88 27.38 2.80
N GLY A 13 5.18 26.50 3.51
CA GLY A 13 4.06 26.87 4.37
C GLY A 13 4.44 27.82 5.51
N ILE A 14 5.58 27.58 6.15
CA ILE A 14 6.12 28.44 7.20
C ILE A 14 6.48 29.82 6.65
N MET A 15 7.17 29.89 5.51
CA MET A 15 7.52 31.16 4.86
C MET A 15 6.28 31.99 4.50
N MET A 16 5.27 31.35 3.91
CA MET A 16 4.01 32.01 3.54
C MET A 16 3.20 32.45 4.78
N SER A 17 3.18 31.65 5.84
CA SER A 17 2.48 31.99 7.09
C SER A 17 3.13 33.18 7.79
N ILE A 18 4.47 33.23 7.84
CA ILE A 18 5.22 34.37 8.40
C ILE A 18 4.93 35.65 7.60
N SER A 19 4.86 35.55 6.27
CA SER A 19 4.51 36.68 5.40
C SER A 19 3.09 37.20 5.66
N ALA A 20 2.11 36.30 5.78
CA ALA A 20 0.71 36.67 6.06
C ALA A 20 0.54 37.30 7.47
N VAL A 21 1.28 36.81 8.47
CA VAL A 21 1.30 37.40 9.82
C VAL A 21 1.93 38.80 9.79
N ARG A 22 3.00 39.01 9.01
CA ARG A 22 3.59 40.35 8.81
C ARG A 22 2.62 41.34 8.15
N GLN A 23 1.71 40.84 7.32
CA GLN A 23 0.65 41.64 6.69
C GLN A 23 -0.59 41.81 7.60
N GLN A 24 -0.53 41.40 8.88
CA GLN A 24 -1.65 41.38 9.83
C GLN A 24 -2.90 40.60 9.36
N ASN A 25 -2.75 39.74 8.34
CA ASN A 25 -3.85 38.96 7.80
C ASN A 25 -3.87 37.55 8.43
N TYR A 26 -4.44 37.48 9.62
CA TYR A 26 -4.48 36.25 10.43
C TYR A 26 -5.37 35.15 9.81
N LEU A 27 -6.45 35.53 9.11
CA LEU A 27 -7.31 34.59 8.38
C LEU A 27 -6.54 33.88 7.27
N MET A 28 -5.74 34.63 6.53
CA MET A 28 -4.90 34.09 5.46
C MET A 28 -3.81 33.18 6.02
N ALA A 29 -3.17 33.55 7.13
CA ALA A 29 -2.20 32.70 7.82
C ALA A 29 -2.82 31.37 8.27
N ALA A 30 -4.02 31.40 8.87
CA ALA A 30 -4.74 30.19 9.28
C ALA A 30 -5.07 29.27 8.08
N GLY A 31 -5.50 29.85 6.96
CA GLY A 31 -5.76 29.10 5.72
C GLY A 31 -4.51 28.42 5.16
N ILE A 32 -3.36 29.11 5.17
CA ILE A 32 -2.07 28.57 4.71
C ILE A 32 -1.66 27.39 5.59
N VAL A 33 -1.73 27.54 6.91
CA VAL A 33 -1.38 26.46 7.86
C VAL A 33 -2.27 25.24 7.64
N PHE A 34 -3.59 25.44 7.51
CA PHE A 34 -4.52 24.34 7.24
C PHE A 34 -4.18 23.60 5.94
N PHE A 35 -3.96 24.34 4.85
CA PHE A 35 -3.62 23.75 3.56
C PHE A 35 -2.30 22.96 3.60
N VAL A 36 -1.28 23.49 4.27
CA VAL A 36 0.03 22.86 4.42
C VAL A 36 -0.09 21.57 5.22
N VAL A 37 -0.86 21.55 6.30
CA VAL A 37 -1.13 20.33 7.09
C VAL A 37 -1.81 19.27 6.23
N CYS A 38 -2.83 19.64 5.43
CA CYS A 38 -3.48 18.73 4.50
C CYS A 38 -2.51 18.19 3.44
N ALA A 39 -1.69 19.04 2.83
CA ALA A 39 -0.72 18.66 1.81
C ALA A 39 0.35 17.70 2.36
N ILE A 40 0.85 17.95 3.56
CA ILE A 40 1.78 17.06 4.28
C ILE A 40 1.10 15.72 4.56
N GLY A 41 -0.14 15.75 5.07
CA GLY A 41 -0.95 14.57 5.34
C GLY A 41 -1.08 13.69 4.10
N VAL A 42 -1.47 14.25 2.95
CA VAL A 42 -1.59 13.52 1.68
C VAL A 42 -0.24 12.98 1.20
N THR A 43 0.83 13.78 1.32
CA THR A 43 2.18 13.41 0.83
C THR A 43 2.79 12.26 1.64
N LEU A 44 2.59 12.28 2.95
CA LEU A 44 3.09 11.23 3.86
C LEU A 44 2.21 9.99 3.84
N ASN A 45 0.91 10.14 3.58
CA ASN A 45 0.02 8.99 3.51
C ASN A 45 0.50 8.03 2.41
N SER A 46 0.62 6.76 2.76
CA SER A 46 1.11 5.72 1.84
C SER A 46 -0.04 5.18 0.97
N ILE A 47 -0.73 6.12 0.33
CA ILE A 47 -1.81 5.85 -0.63
C ILE A 47 -1.23 5.01 -1.78
N GLY A 48 -1.91 3.92 -2.13
CA GLY A 48 -1.55 3.05 -3.23
C GLY A 48 -0.52 1.95 -2.94
N ARG A 49 0.04 1.84 -1.72
CA ARG A 49 0.88 0.67 -1.38
C ARG A 49 0.00 -0.55 -1.12
N LEU A 50 0.28 -1.63 -1.86
CA LEU A 50 -0.27 -2.95 -1.59
C LEU A 50 0.41 -3.51 -0.34
N GLN A 51 -0.32 -3.58 0.76
CA GLN A 51 0.06 -4.35 1.94
C GLN A 51 -0.49 -5.76 1.78
N ILE A 52 0.37 -6.74 2.03
CA ILE A 52 0.04 -8.15 1.93
C ILE A 52 0.27 -8.73 3.31
N THR A 53 -0.79 -9.19 3.94
CA THR A 53 -0.74 -9.97 5.19
C THR A 53 -1.27 -11.37 4.90
N TRP A 54 -0.82 -12.36 5.66
CA TRP A 54 -1.26 -13.73 5.51
C TRP A 54 -1.46 -14.36 6.88
N ASP A 55 -2.49 -15.18 6.99
CA ASP A 55 -2.86 -15.90 8.19
C ASP A 55 -3.16 -17.38 7.85
N GLU A 56 -3.87 -18.06 8.73
CA GLU A 56 -4.28 -19.45 8.52
C GLU A 56 -5.41 -19.59 7.50
N ILE A 57 -6.19 -18.53 7.28
CA ILE A 57 -7.39 -18.54 6.43
C ILE A 57 -7.02 -18.20 4.99
N GLY A 58 -6.08 -17.28 4.79
CA GLY A 58 -5.69 -16.83 3.46
C GLY A 58 -4.65 -15.73 3.42
N VAL A 59 -4.63 -15.03 2.29
CA VAL A 59 -3.82 -13.84 2.04
C VAL A 59 -4.76 -12.64 1.94
N THR A 60 -4.54 -11.64 2.80
CA THR A 60 -5.28 -10.38 2.75
C THR A 60 -4.47 -9.33 1.97
N LEU A 61 -5.09 -8.79 0.93
CA LEU A 61 -4.55 -7.73 0.10
C LEU A 61 -5.21 -6.41 0.48
N LEU A 62 -4.45 -5.49 1.08
CA LEU A 62 -4.91 -4.15 1.40
C LEU A 62 -4.25 -3.14 0.45
N LYS A 63 -5.05 -2.43 -0.33
CA LYS A 63 -4.57 -1.33 -1.19
C LYS A 63 -5.43 -0.09 -0.95
N LYS A 64 -5.01 0.80 -0.03
CA LYS A 64 -5.74 2.05 0.22
C LYS A 64 -5.87 2.88 -1.07
N PRO A 65 -7.08 3.39 -1.40
CA PRO A 65 -8.29 3.45 -0.57
C PRO A 65 -9.27 2.26 -0.72
N LYS A 66 -8.95 1.25 -1.53
CA LYS A 66 -9.84 0.09 -1.77
C LYS A 66 -9.99 -0.76 -0.50
N PRO A 67 -11.16 -1.40 -0.30
CA PRO A 67 -11.37 -2.32 0.80
C PRO A 67 -10.38 -3.51 0.72
N PRO A 68 -10.01 -4.10 1.86
CA PRO A 68 -9.16 -5.29 1.88
C PRO A 68 -9.87 -6.45 1.19
N ILE A 69 -9.12 -7.20 0.39
CA ILE A 69 -9.61 -8.41 -0.27
C ILE A 69 -8.95 -9.60 0.41
N LEU A 70 -9.76 -10.47 1.02
CA LEU A 70 -9.31 -11.74 1.58
C LEU A 70 -9.34 -12.82 0.50
N LEU A 71 -8.18 -13.43 0.24
CA LEU A 71 -8.03 -14.54 -0.70
C LEU A 71 -7.77 -15.82 0.07
N LYS A 72 -8.74 -16.73 0.08
CA LYS A 72 -8.62 -18.00 0.79
C LYS A 72 -7.59 -18.92 0.14
N TRP A 73 -6.93 -19.77 0.93
CA TRP A 73 -5.99 -20.77 0.42
C TRP A 73 -6.65 -21.75 -0.57
N SER A 74 -7.92 -22.09 -0.36
CA SER A 74 -8.74 -22.93 -1.25
C SER A 74 -8.95 -22.35 -2.65
N ASP A 75 -8.87 -21.02 -2.78
CA ASP A 75 -9.10 -20.33 -4.05
C ASP A 75 -7.81 -20.18 -4.87
N MET A 76 -6.68 -20.68 -4.38
CA MET A 76 -5.39 -20.60 -5.07
C MET A 76 -5.30 -21.63 -6.19
N GLN A 77 -5.04 -21.17 -7.41
CA GLN A 77 -5.05 -22.04 -8.59
C GLN A 77 -3.66 -22.24 -9.18
N LYS A 78 -2.92 -21.14 -9.38
CA LYS A 78 -1.65 -21.19 -10.12
C LYS A 78 -0.67 -20.17 -9.59
N LEU A 79 0.59 -20.59 -9.54
CA LEU A 79 1.74 -19.75 -9.26
C LEU A 79 2.60 -19.70 -10.53
N LYS A 80 2.75 -18.52 -11.11
CA LYS A 80 3.72 -18.26 -12.18
C LYS A 80 4.87 -17.45 -11.61
N VAL A 81 6.10 -17.84 -11.90
CA VAL A 81 7.29 -17.12 -11.49
C VAL A 81 7.86 -16.40 -12.70
N ASP A 82 8.22 -15.13 -12.53
CA ASP A 82 8.89 -14.31 -13.53
C ASP A 82 10.19 -13.72 -12.95
N HIS A 83 11.03 -13.12 -13.78
CA HIS A 83 12.30 -12.51 -13.40
C HIS A 83 12.15 -11.43 -12.30
N LEU A 84 10.98 -10.77 -12.23
CA LEU A 84 10.70 -9.71 -11.26
C LEU A 84 9.80 -10.13 -10.09
N GLY A 85 9.27 -11.36 -10.05
CA GLY A 85 8.42 -11.79 -8.94
C GLY A 85 7.48 -12.96 -9.19
N TYR A 86 6.64 -13.19 -8.20
CA TYR A 86 5.66 -14.26 -8.14
C TYR A 86 4.28 -13.72 -8.49
N HIS A 87 3.67 -14.28 -9.53
CA HIS A 87 2.30 -14.02 -9.95
C HIS A 87 1.41 -15.15 -9.42
N ILE A 88 0.50 -14.81 -8.52
CA ILE A 88 -0.44 -15.76 -7.91
C ILE A 88 -1.80 -15.50 -8.53
N GLN A 89 -2.34 -16.54 -9.17
CA GLN A 89 -3.69 -16.56 -9.69
C GLN A 89 -4.61 -17.25 -8.70
N THR A 90 -5.67 -16.54 -8.31
CA THR A 90 -6.76 -17.09 -7.51
C THR A 90 -8.05 -17.04 -8.32
N ARG A 91 -9.08 -17.76 -7.85
CA ARG A 91 -10.40 -17.75 -8.49
C ARG A 91 -11.03 -16.36 -8.58
N GLN A 92 -10.75 -15.49 -7.61
CA GLN A 92 -11.35 -14.16 -7.52
C GLN A 92 -10.46 -13.06 -8.13
N THR A 93 -9.16 -13.07 -7.81
CA THR A 93 -8.25 -12.00 -8.26
C THR A 93 -6.82 -12.51 -8.47
N ASN A 94 -6.06 -11.77 -9.28
CA ASN A 94 -4.64 -12.03 -9.50
C ASN A 94 -3.82 -11.00 -8.74
N PHE A 95 -2.77 -11.43 -8.05
CA PHE A 95 -1.85 -10.52 -7.37
C PHE A 95 -0.40 -10.91 -7.59
N ARG A 96 0.48 -9.91 -7.44
CA ARG A 96 1.91 -10.04 -7.69
C ARG A 96 2.69 -9.65 -6.44
N ILE A 97 3.66 -10.48 -6.10
CA ILE A 97 4.66 -10.19 -5.05
C ILE A 97 6.04 -10.14 -5.69
N SER A 98 6.79 -9.07 -5.46
CA SER A 98 8.18 -8.96 -5.90
C SER A 98 9.04 -10.03 -5.25
N LYS A 99 10.04 -10.54 -5.98
CA LYS A 99 10.94 -11.61 -5.50
C LYS A 99 11.63 -11.21 -4.18
N ASP A 100 12.11 -9.97 -4.10
CA ASP A 100 12.84 -9.44 -2.94
C ASP A 100 11.97 -9.26 -1.69
N LYS A 101 10.64 -9.23 -1.87
CA LYS A 101 9.67 -9.04 -0.78
C LYS A 101 8.92 -10.31 -0.43
N MET A 102 9.22 -11.43 -1.10
CA MET A 102 8.51 -12.69 -0.91
C MET A 102 9.06 -13.44 0.32
N PRO A 103 8.27 -13.65 1.38
CA PRO A 103 8.66 -14.49 2.51
C PRO A 103 8.74 -15.95 2.07
N LYS A 104 9.77 -16.67 2.54
CA LYS A 104 9.96 -18.10 2.23
C LYS A 104 8.81 -18.97 2.75
N GLU A 105 8.29 -18.64 3.93
CA GLU A 105 7.15 -19.32 4.56
C GLU A 105 5.87 -19.17 3.75
N LEU A 106 5.59 -17.94 3.30
CA LEU A 106 4.44 -17.65 2.44
C LEU A 106 4.53 -18.44 1.14
N LEU A 107 5.70 -18.46 0.51
CA LEU A 107 5.92 -19.23 -0.72
C LEU A 107 5.68 -20.73 -0.52
N LYS A 108 6.12 -21.29 0.62
CA LYS A 108 5.88 -22.69 0.96
C LYS A 108 4.38 -22.98 1.14
N LYS A 109 3.65 -22.12 1.87
CA LYS A 109 2.19 -22.24 2.04
C LYS A 109 1.44 -22.14 0.72
N VAL A 110 1.74 -21.15 -0.13
CA VAL A 110 1.11 -21.00 -1.46
C VAL A 110 1.35 -22.22 -2.35
N ARG A 111 2.56 -22.80 -2.31
CA ARG A 111 2.85 -24.02 -3.10
C ARG A 111 2.11 -25.24 -2.56
N ALA A 112 1.99 -25.36 -1.24
CA ALA A 112 1.26 -26.44 -0.60
C ALA A 112 -0.23 -26.37 -0.95
N SER A 113 -0.86 -25.19 -0.81
CA SER A 113 -2.28 -25.01 -1.13
C SER A 113 -2.59 -25.26 -2.60
N ILE A 114 -1.75 -24.80 -3.53
CA ILE A 114 -1.95 -25.08 -4.97
C ILE A 114 -1.82 -26.58 -5.27
N ARG A 115 -0.91 -27.29 -4.60
CA ARG A 115 -0.75 -28.74 -4.78
C ARG A 115 -1.97 -29.48 -4.25
N GLU A 116 -2.46 -29.11 -3.08
CA GLU A 116 -3.66 -29.67 -2.47
C GLU A 116 -4.89 -29.44 -3.35
N ASN A 117 -5.12 -28.21 -3.82
CA ASN A 117 -6.24 -27.88 -4.69
C ASN A 117 -6.18 -28.60 -6.06
N LYS A 118 -4.97 -28.87 -6.59
CA LYS A 118 -4.79 -29.69 -7.79
C LYS A 118 -4.98 -31.18 -7.54
N GLY A 119 -4.71 -31.66 -6.34
CA GLY A 119 -5.01 -33.04 -5.94
C GLY A 119 -6.50 -33.29 -5.75
N ILE A 120 -7.29 -32.23 -5.52
CA ILE A 120 -8.75 -32.26 -5.34
C ILE A 120 -9.50 -32.11 -6.68
N SER A 121 -8.81 -32.02 -7.83
CA SER A 121 -9.48 -32.12 -9.13
C SER A 121 -9.91 -33.58 -9.39
N ILE A 122 -11.03 -33.95 -8.77
CA ILE A 122 -11.83 -35.14 -9.11
C ILE A 122 -12.59 -34.83 -10.40
#